data_AF-A0A2K5DMB0-F1
#
_entry.id   AF-A0A2K5DMB0-F1
#
_cell.length_a   1.000
_cell.length_b   1.000
_cell.length_c   1.000
_cell.angle_alpha   90.00
_cell.angle_beta   90.00
_cell.angle_gamma   90.00
#
_symmetry.space_group_name_H-M   'P 1'
#
loop_
_entity.id
_entity.type
_entity.pdbx_description
1 polymer ?
#
loop_
_entity_poly.entity_id
_entity_poly.type
_entity_poly.pdbx_seq_one_letter_code
_entity_poly.pdbx_strand_id
1 'polypeptide(L)'
;MWQELLKVMRTIDDRIVHELNTTVPTASFAGKIDASQTCKQLYESLMAAHASRDRVIKNCIAQTSEVVKNLREEREKNLDDLTLLKQLRKEQTKLKWMQSELNVEEVVNDRSWKDRVIS
;
A
#
# COMPACT_ATOMS: atom_id res chain seq x y z
N MET A 1 -8.23 4.52 11.14
CA MET A 1 -8.72 3.79 9.95
C MET A 1 -7.60 3.59 8.93
N TRP A 2 -7.11 4.63 8.23
CA TRP A 2 -6.01 4.50 7.25
C TRP A 2 -4.65 4.12 7.86
N GLN A 3 -4.22 4.78 8.93
CA GLN A 3 -2.94 4.45 9.61
C GLN A 3 -2.91 3.03 10.17
N GLU A 4 -4.06 2.52 10.63
CA GLU A 4 -4.19 1.14 11.11
C GLU A 4 -4.11 0.13 9.94
N LEU A 5 -4.70 0.45 8.79
CA LEU A 5 -4.55 -0.34 7.57
C LEU A 5 -3.10 -0.39 7.08
N LEU A 6 -2.37 0.73 7.15
CA LEU A 6 -0.94 0.76 6.81
C LEU A 6 -0.10 -0.10 7.76
N LYS A 7 -0.40 -0.12 9.07
CA LYS A 7 0.28 -1.01 10.02
C LYS A 7 0.07 -2.49 9.67
N VAL A 8 -1.17 -2.87 9.33
CA VAL A 8 -1.49 -4.25 8.91
C VAL A 8 -0.74 -4.61 7.63
N MET A 9 -0.67 -3.70 6.66
CA MET A 9 0.09 -3.90 5.43
C MET A 9 1.60 -4.08 5.70
N ARG A 10 2.17 -3.33 6.65
CA ARG A 10 3.57 -3.46 7.06
C ARG A 10 3.89 -4.80 7.72
N THR A 11 2.98 -5.33 8.55
CA THR A 11 3.15 -6.67 9.14
C THR A 11 3.16 -7.78 8.09
N ILE A 12 2.48 -7.58 6.95
CA ILE A 12 2.55 -8.51 5.82
C ILE A 12 3.94 -8.44 5.16
N ASP A 13 4.49 -7.24 4.97
CA ASP A 13 5.85 -7.07 4.43
C ASP A 13 6.92 -7.69 5.34
N ASP A 14 6.84 -7.46 6.65
CA ASP A 14 7.78 -8.01 7.63
C ASP A 14 7.73 -9.55 7.62
N ARG A 15 6.54 -10.13 7.46
CA ARG A 15 6.36 -11.57 7.31
C ARG A 15 6.98 -12.10 6.02
N ILE A 16 6.80 -11.41 4.89
CA ILE A 16 7.42 -11.78 3.61
C ILE A 16 8.95 -11.71 3.70
N VAL A 17 9.51 -10.65 4.30
CA VAL A 17 10.95 -10.51 4.52
C VAL A 17 11.48 -11.63 5.42
N HIS A 18 10.75 -11.96 6.48
CA HIS A 18 11.11 -13.06 7.37
C HIS A 18 11.07 -14.41 6.64
N GLU A 19 10.01 -14.68 5.88
CA GLU A 19 9.89 -15.89 5.07
C GLU A 19 11.02 -15.96 4.03
N LEU A 20 11.33 -14.88 3.30
CA LEU A 20 12.45 -14.81 2.35
C LEU A 20 13.80 -15.13 3.04
N ASN A 21 14.07 -14.52 4.19
CA ASN A 21 15.33 -14.71 4.92
C ASN A 21 15.46 -16.09 5.57
N THR A 22 14.36 -16.77 5.86
CA THR A 22 14.35 -18.08 6.53
C THR A 22 14.15 -19.26 5.57
N THR A 23 13.54 -19.03 4.40
CA THR A 23 13.34 -20.05 3.35
C THR A 23 14.48 -20.14 2.36
N VAL A 24 15.32 -19.11 2.20
CA VAL A 24 16.59 -19.23 1.49
C VAL A 24 17.54 -20.03 2.39
N PRO A 25 17.83 -21.30 2.10
CA PRO A 25 18.66 -22.10 2.98
C PRO A 25 20.06 -21.50 2.99
N THR A 26 20.59 -21.21 4.17
CA THR A 26 22.05 -21.17 4.32
C THR A 26 22.59 -22.54 3.87
N ALA A 27 23.80 -22.57 3.30
CA ALA A 27 24.38 -23.70 2.58
C ALA A 27 24.25 -25.09 3.27
N SER A 28 24.01 -25.11 4.58
CA SER A 28 23.76 -26.28 5.42
C SER A 28 22.38 -26.96 5.28
N PHE A 29 21.37 -26.37 4.63
CA PHE A 29 20.00 -26.94 4.54
C PHE A 29 19.50 -27.27 3.11
N ALA A 30 20.36 -27.17 2.11
CA ALA A 30 20.01 -27.29 0.68
C ALA A 30 19.39 -28.64 0.23
N GLY A 31 19.44 -29.69 1.06
CA GLY A 31 18.97 -31.04 0.68
C GLY A 31 17.49 -31.36 0.99
N LYS A 32 16.73 -30.46 1.63
CA LYS A 32 15.37 -30.76 2.13
C LYS A 32 14.25 -29.87 1.60
N ILE A 33 14.56 -28.83 0.81
CA ILE A 33 13.61 -27.82 0.35
C ILE A 33 13.76 -27.66 -1.16
N ASP A 34 12.67 -27.82 -1.91
CA ASP A 34 12.62 -27.40 -3.31
C ASP A 34 12.61 -25.86 -3.34
N ALA A 35 13.80 -25.30 -3.47
CA ALA A 35 14.01 -23.87 -3.51
C ALA A 35 13.27 -23.21 -4.68
N SER A 36 13.05 -23.93 -5.79
CA SER A 36 12.34 -23.40 -6.95
C SER A 36 10.84 -23.25 -6.66
N GLN A 37 10.23 -24.29 -6.11
CA GLN A 37 8.82 -24.26 -5.72
C GLN A 37 8.56 -23.21 -4.62
N THR A 38 9.45 -23.12 -3.62
CA THR A 38 9.33 -22.17 -2.51
C THR A 38 9.45 -20.72 -2.98
N CYS A 39 10.43 -20.43 -3.84
CA CYS A 39 10.61 -19.12 -4.44
C CYS A 39 9.38 -18.71 -5.27
N LYS A 40 8.80 -19.65 -6.03
CA LYS A 40 7.56 -19.41 -6.80
C LYS A 40 6.37 -19.05 -5.90
N GLN A 41 6.15 -19.79 -4.82
CA GLN A 41 5.05 -19.52 -3.89
C GLN A 41 5.20 -18.17 -3.18
N LEU A 42 6.43 -17.84 -2.78
CA LEU A 42 6.74 -16.55 -2.17
C LEU A 42 6.52 -15.40 -3.15
N TYR A 43 6.93 -15.58 -4.41
CA TYR A 43 6.69 -14.63 -5.49
C TYR A 43 5.20 -14.38 -5.72
N GLU A 44 4.38 -15.44 -5.82
CA GLU A 44 2.94 -15.33 -6.00
C GLU A 44 2.26 -14.63 -4.81
N SER A 45 2.72 -14.93 -3.59
CA SER A 45 2.23 -14.30 -2.36
C SER A 45 2.58 -12.80 -2.31
N LEU A 46 3.79 -12.43 -2.73
CA LEU A 46 4.24 -11.04 -2.81
C LEU A 46 3.42 -10.27 -3.86
N MET A 47 3.22 -10.83 -5.05
CA MET A 47 2.36 -10.25 -6.10
C MET A 47 0.94 -9.99 -5.59
N ALA A 48 0.34 -10.97 -4.91
CA ALA A 48 -1.00 -10.85 -4.37
C ALA A 48 -1.09 -9.78 -3.26
N ALA A 49 -0.07 -9.68 -2.41
CA ALA A 49 0.01 -8.65 -1.37
C ALA A 49 0.07 -7.24 -1.97
N HIS A 50 0.92 -7.02 -2.99
CA HIS A 50 1.01 -5.74 -3.70
C HIS A 50 -0.31 -5.36 -4.38
N ALA A 51 -0.95 -6.30 -5.10
CA ALA A 51 -2.23 -6.05 -5.74
C ALA A 51 -3.34 -5.72 -4.73
N SER A 52 -3.37 -6.42 -3.59
CA SER A 52 -4.30 -6.14 -2.51
C SER A 52 -4.07 -4.76 -1.90
N ARG A 53 -2.80 -4.39 -1.66
CA ARG A 53 -2.42 -3.07 -1.15
C ARG A 53 -2.86 -1.96 -2.09
N ASP A 54 -2.47 -2.01 -3.37
CA ASP A 54 -2.85 -1.01 -4.38
C ASP A 54 -4.37 -0.76 -4.40
N ARG A 55 -5.16 -1.84 -4.40
CA ARG A 55 -6.63 -1.76 -4.35
C ARG A 55 -7.13 -1.03 -3.10
N VAL A 56 -6.59 -1.37 -1.92
CA VAL A 56 -6.98 -0.73 -0.65
C VAL A 56 -6.60 0.76 -0.64
N ILE A 57 -5.39 1.10 -1.10
CA ILE A 57 -4.93 2.49 -1.20
C ILE A 57 -5.87 3.30 -2.09
N LYS A 58 -6.16 2.81 -3.30
CA LYS A 58 -7.07 3.47 -4.26
C LYS A 58 -8.47 3.66 -3.69
N ASN A 59 -9.02 2.66 -2.99
CA ASN A 59 -10.32 2.76 -2.35
C ASN A 59 -10.35 3.83 -1.24
N CYS A 60 -9.30 3.93 -0.42
CA CYS A 60 -9.20 4.96 0.61
C CYS A 60 -9.08 6.37 0.02
N ILE A 61 -8.34 6.51 -1.08
CA ILE A 61 -8.24 7.77 -1.85
C ILE A 61 -9.61 8.15 -2.40
N ALA A 62 -10.35 7.24 -3.02
CA ALA A 62 -11.67 7.51 -3.58
C ALA A 62 -12.65 7.98 -2.51
N GLN A 63 -12.74 7.25 -1.39
CA GLN A 63 -13.60 7.62 -0.27
C GLN A 63 -13.24 8.99 0.34
N THR A 64 -11.94 9.24 0.56
CA THR A 64 -11.49 10.52 1.13
C THR A 64 -11.69 11.68 0.13
N SER A 65 -11.57 11.41 -1.16
CA SER A 65 -11.84 12.41 -2.21
C SER A 65 -13.32 12.81 -2.22
N GLU A 66 -14.23 11.86 -2.05
CA GLU A 66 -15.67 12.15 -1.94
C GLU A 66 -15.97 12.99 -0.69
N VAL A 67 -15.35 12.67 0.45
CA VAL A 67 -15.48 13.49 1.68
C VAL A 67 -14.96 14.92 1.45
N VAL A 68 -13.79 15.08 0.81
CA VAL A 68 -13.24 16.41 0.49
C VAL A 68 -14.15 17.17 -0.46
N LYS A 69 -14.76 16.51 -1.45
CA LYS A 69 -15.71 17.11 -2.37
C LYS A 69 -16.95 17.62 -1.62
N ASN A 70 -17.57 16.78 -0.79
CA ASN A 70 -18.76 17.15 -0.01
C ASN A 70 -18.46 18.33 0.93
N LEU A 71 -17.32 18.31 1.63
CA LEU A 71 -16.90 19.41 2.50
C LEU A 71 -16.63 20.72 1.74
N ARG A 72 -16.20 20.66 0.47
CA ARG A 72 -16.06 21.86 -0.38
C ARG A 72 -17.43 22.44 -0.71
N GLU A 73 -18.36 21.59 -1.16
CA GLU A 73 -19.73 21.99 -1.52
C GLU A 73 -20.50 22.56 -0.30
N GLU A 74 -20.31 21.99 0.89
CA GLU A 74 -20.89 22.52 2.13
C GLU A 74 -20.29 23.88 2.52
N ARG A 75 -18.97 24.03 2.37
CA ARG A 75 -18.29 25.29 2.67
C ARG A 75 -18.70 26.41 1.70
N GLU A 76 -18.96 26.09 0.43
CA GLU A 76 -19.46 27.08 -0.54
C GLU A 76 -20.80 27.69 -0.11
N LYS A 77 -21.62 26.92 0.62
CA LYS A 77 -22.89 27.39 1.19
C LYS A 77 -22.70 28.20 2.47
N ASN A 78 -21.58 28.00 3.20
CA ASN A 78 -21.29 28.60 4.50
C ASN A 78 -19.82 29.06 4.59
N LEU A 79 -19.47 30.15 3.91
CA LEU A 79 -18.07 30.57 3.71
C LEU A 79 -17.32 30.92 5.01
N ASP A 80 -18.04 31.38 6.03
CA ASP A 80 -17.48 31.84 7.30
C ASP A 80 -17.38 30.73 8.37
N ASP A 81 -17.82 29.51 8.06
CA ASP A 81 -17.72 28.38 8.98
C ASP A 81 -16.26 27.90 9.08
N LEU A 82 -15.58 28.40 10.12
CA LEU A 82 -14.20 28.03 10.45
C LEU A 82 -14.04 26.54 10.81
N THR A 83 -15.11 25.89 11.27
CA THR A 83 -15.12 24.46 11.59
C THR A 83 -15.06 23.64 10.30
N LEU A 84 -15.91 23.97 9.32
CA LEU A 84 -15.87 23.36 7.99
C LEU A 84 -14.52 23.58 7.31
N LEU A 85 -13.95 24.79 7.41
CA LEU A 85 -12.61 25.08 6.88
C LEU A 85 -11.53 24.19 7.51
N LYS A 86 -11.56 24.00 8.83
CA LYS A 86 -10.58 23.16 9.55
C LYS A 86 -10.72 21.69 9.17
N GLN A 87 -11.95 21.18 9.07
CA GLN A 87 -12.23 19.81 8.65
C GLN A 87 -11.78 19.57 7.20
N LEU A 88 -12.10 20.50 6.30
CA LEU A 88 -11.69 20.43 4.89
C LEU A 88 -10.17 20.36 4.76
N ARG A 89 -9.42 21.23 5.46
CA ARG A 89 -7.95 21.19 5.45
C ARG A 89 -7.39 19.87 5.97
N LYS A 90 -8.00 19.31 7.02
CA LYS A 90 -7.60 18.01 7.59
C LYS A 90 -7.76 16.88 6.58
N GLU A 91 -8.92 16.76 5.94
CA GLU A 91 -9.17 15.70 4.95
C GLU A 91 -8.36 15.93 3.66
N GLN A 92 -8.11 17.17 3.25
CA GLN A 92 -7.19 17.49 2.14
C GLN A 92 -5.75 17.03 2.42
N THR A 93 -5.22 17.30 3.62
CA THR A 93 -3.87 16.84 4.00
C THR A 93 -3.80 15.32 4.02
N LYS A 94 -4.83 14.67 4.56
CA LYS A 94 -4.94 13.21 4.58
C LYS A 94 -4.99 12.63 3.16
N LEU A 95 -5.76 13.23 2.25
CA LEU A 95 -5.83 12.83 0.85
C LEU A 95 -4.46 12.93 0.15
N LYS A 96 -3.75 14.05 0.34
CA LYS A 96 -2.39 14.23 -0.20
C LYS A 96 -1.44 13.15 0.31
N TRP A 97 -1.54 12.81 1.59
CA TRP A 97 -0.70 11.77 2.15
C TRP A 97 -1.00 10.40 1.55
N MET A 98 -2.29 10.03 1.41
CA MET A 98 -2.70 8.78 0.76
C MET A 98 -2.22 8.70 -0.71
N GLN A 99 -2.28 9.81 -1.45
CA GLN A 99 -1.75 9.89 -2.81
C GLN A 99 -0.22 9.68 -2.85
N SER A 100 0.50 10.18 -1.86
CA SER A 100 1.95 9.92 -1.72
C SER A 100 2.22 8.43 -1.48
N GLU A 101 1.42 7.75 -0.66
CA GLU A 101 1.57 6.31 -0.44
C GLU A 101 1.28 5.51 -1.71
N LEU A 102 0.30 5.93 -2.53
CA LEU A 102 0.06 5.32 -3.84
C LEU A 102 1.29 5.46 -4.76
N ASN A 103 1.90 6.64 -4.82
CA ASN A 103 3.11 6.85 -5.62
C ASN A 103 4.26 5.96 -5.15
N VAL A 104 4.42 5.77 -3.83
CA VAL A 104 5.42 4.86 -3.27
C VAL A 104 5.14 3.43 -3.74
N GLU A 105 3.88 2.99 -3.65
CA GLU A 105 3.48 1.64 -4.08
C GLU A 105 3.69 1.42 -5.59
N GLU A 106 3.43 2.43 -6.42
CA GLU A 106 3.72 2.38 -7.86
C GLU A 106 5.23 2.24 -8.13
N VAL A 107 6.07 3.01 -7.43
CA VAL A 107 7.54 2.90 -7.56
C VAL A 107 8.06 1.55 -7.09
N VAL A 108 7.52 1.03 -5.98
CA VAL A 108 7.90 -0.30 -5.46
C VAL A 108 7.52 -1.38 -6.47
N ASN A 109 6.31 -1.32 -7.02
CA ASN A 109 5.89 -2.26 -8.07
C ASN A 109 6.77 -2.14 -9.31
N ASP A 110 7.01 -0.92 -9.80
CA ASP A 110 7.85 -0.69 -10.97
C ASP A 110 9.24 -1.30 -10.81
N ARG A 111 9.91 -1.07 -9.66
CA ARG A 111 11.23 -1.66 -9.37
C ARG A 111 11.20 -3.17 -9.16
N SER A 112 10.12 -3.70 -8.57
CA SER A 112 10.02 -5.14 -8.29
C SER A 112 9.76 -5.98 -9.54
N TRP A 113 9.16 -5.36 -10.57
CA TRP A 113 8.66 -6.06 -11.75
C TRP A 113 9.29 -5.62 -13.09
N LYS A 114 9.90 -4.42 -13.21
CA LYS A 114 10.54 -3.96 -14.47
C LYS A 114 11.73 -4.81 -14.91
N ASP A 115 12.47 -5.42 -13.99
CA ASP A 115 13.68 -6.19 -14.32
C ASP A 115 13.39 -7.54 -15.02
N ARG A 116 12.14 -7.82 -15.42
CA ARG A 116 11.71 -9.11 -16.02
C ARG A 116 11.03 -9.04 -17.38
N VAL A 117 11.03 -7.90 -18.07
CA VAL A 117 10.58 -7.81 -19.49
C VAL A 117 11.75 -8.02 -20.48
N ILE A 118 12.94 -8.37 -19.99
CA ILE A 118 14.08 -8.78 -20.83
C ILE A 118 14.51 -10.21 -20.46
N SER A 119 13.76 -11.19 -20.93
CA SER A 119 14.20 -12.60 -21.07
C SER A 119 13.28 -13.34 -22.01
#